data_AF-A0AAG5DH57-F1
#
_entry.id   AF-A0AAG5DH57-F1
#
_cell.length_a   1.000
_cell.length_b   1.000
_cell.length_c   1.000
_cell.angle_alpha   90.00
_cell.angle_beta   90.00
_cell.angle_gamma   90.00
#
_symmetry.space_group_name_H-M   'P 1'
#
loop_
_entity.id
_entity.type
_entity.pdbx_description
1 polymer ?
#
loop_
_entity_poly.entity_id
_entity_poly.type
_entity_poly.pdbx_seq_one_letter_code
_entity_poly.pdbx_strand_id
1 'polypeptide(L)'
;MQYPPLVYWIFIAGILFASVLADVNKVVFQFPEYDFKETSKNEITFREYESACDQSSRCATIDDGIGRTRCVRECVSPSCYQEIYKFDELEEGEIDVRLNSFRAC
;
A
#
# COMPACT_ATOMS: atom_id res chain seq x y z
N MET A 1 -5.09 -30.44 47.40
CA MET A 1 -6.21 -30.61 46.45
C MET A 1 -5.59 -30.83 45.07
N GLN A 2 -5.56 -32.08 44.61
CA GLN A 2 -5.00 -32.48 43.31
C GLN A 2 -6.13 -32.45 42.29
N TYR A 3 -6.06 -31.61 41.25
CA TYR A 3 -7.06 -31.60 40.19
C TYR A 3 -6.99 -32.91 39.38
N PRO A 4 -8.13 -33.52 39.00
CA PRO A 4 -8.14 -34.76 38.26
C PRO A 4 -7.54 -34.56 36.85
N PRO A 5 -6.76 -35.52 36.33
CA PRO A 5 -6.01 -35.38 35.08
C PRO A 5 -6.91 -35.04 33.88
N LEU A 6 -8.17 -35.48 33.91
CA LEU A 6 -9.17 -35.18 32.87
C LEU A 6 -9.46 -33.68 32.71
N VAL A 7 -9.43 -32.91 33.79
CA VAL A 7 -9.70 -31.47 33.75
C VAL A 7 -8.57 -30.75 33.01
N TYR A 8 -7.32 -31.18 33.21
CA TYR A 8 -6.16 -30.62 32.51
C TYR A 8 -6.22 -30.88 30.99
N TRP A 9 -6.63 -32.08 30.57
CA TRP A 9 -6.82 -32.41 29.17
C TRP A 9 -7.97 -31.63 28.52
N ILE A 10 -9.06 -31.39 29.25
CA ILE A 10 -10.18 -30.54 28.78
C ILE A 10 -9.71 -29.10 28.60
N PHE A 11 -8.92 -28.56 29.52
CA PHE A 11 -8.36 -27.22 29.40
C PHE A 11 -7.40 -27.10 28.20
N ILE A 12 -6.51 -28.08 28.01
CA ILE A 12 -5.60 -28.10 26.84
C ILE A 12 -6.39 -28.20 25.54
N ALA A 13 -7.38 -29.10 25.47
CA ALA A 13 -8.22 -29.24 24.28
C ALA A 13 -9.02 -27.96 23.99
N GLY A 14 -9.52 -27.29 25.03
CA GLY A 14 -10.20 -26.00 24.91
C GLY A 14 -9.29 -24.88 24.38
N ILE A 15 -8.04 -24.81 24.84
CA ILE A 15 -7.06 -23.83 24.36
C ILE A 15 -6.66 -24.12 22.91
N LEU A 16 -6.39 -25.37 22.56
CA LEU A 16 -6.07 -25.77 21.19
C LEU A 16 -7.24 -25.48 20.24
N PHE A 17 -8.48 -25.78 20.65
CA PHE A 17 -9.67 -25.48 19.86
C PHE A 17 -9.89 -23.96 19.67
N ALA A 18 -9.64 -23.16 20.71
CA ALA A 18 -9.74 -21.70 20.62
C ALA A 18 -8.72 -21.10 19.63
N SER A 19 -7.49 -21.65 19.57
CA SER A 19 -6.47 -21.18 18.64
C SER A 19 -6.79 -21.46 17.17
N VAL A 20 -7.57 -22.51 16.88
CA VAL A 20 -8.03 -22.83 15.51
C VAL A 20 -9.13 -21.88 15.03
N LEU A 21 -9.90 -21.27 15.96
CA LEU A 21 -10.99 -20.35 15.63
C LEU A 21 -10.55 -18.88 15.52
N ALA A 22 -9.29 -18.56 15.84
CA ALA A 22 -8.74 -17.22 15.67
C ALA A 22 -8.35 -17.00 14.20
N ASP A 23 -9.33 -16.94 13.31
CA ASP A 23 -9.11 -16.46 11.95
C ASP A 23 -8.91 -14.95 12.02
N VAL A 24 -7.65 -14.52 11.90
CA VAL A 24 -7.28 -13.11 11.84
C VAL A 24 -7.86 -12.59 10.53
N ASN A 25 -8.99 -11.88 10.61
CA ASN A 25 -9.57 -11.14 9.50
C ASN A 25 -8.56 -10.10 9.00
N LYS A 26 -7.66 -10.50 8.10
CA LYS A 26 -6.74 -9.60 7.40
C LYS A 26 -7.58 -8.81 6.41
N VAL A 27 -7.85 -7.56 6.75
CA VAL A 27 -8.39 -6.60 5.79
C VAL A 27 -7.24 -6.23 4.85
N VAL A 28 -7.24 -6.84 3.66
CA VAL A 28 -6.31 -6.47 2.59
C VAL A 28 -6.83 -5.17 1.98
N PHE A 29 -6.00 -4.14 1.98
CA PHE A 29 -6.30 -2.89 1.31
C PHE A 29 -6.48 -3.14 -0.19
N GLN A 30 -7.61 -2.70 -0.75
CA GLN A 30 -7.96 -2.93 -2.15
C GLN A 30 -7.80 -1.65 -2.96
N PHE A 31 -7.18 -1.76 -4.12
CA PHE A 31 -7.02 -0.67 -5.08
C PHE A 31 -7.02 -1.25 -6.51
N PRO A 32 -7.24 -0.42 -7.55
CA PRO A 32 -7.11 -0.86 -8.93
C PRO A 32 -5.69 -1.34 -9.23
N GLU A 33 -5.54 -2.64 -9.50
CA GLU A 33 -4.26 -3.26 -9.79
C GLU A 33 -3.99 -3.28 -11.30
N TYR A 34 -2.83 -2.75 -11.69
CA TYR A 34 -2.30 -2.80 -13.04
C TYR A 34 -0.93 -3.47 -13.05
N ASP A 35 -0.69 -4.31 -14.05
CA ASP A 35 0.55 -5.07 -14.18
C ASP A 35 1.69 -4.22 -14.72
N PHE A 36 2.53 -3.69 -13.83
CA PHE A 36 3.77 -3.04 -14.25
C PHE A 36 4.84 -4.08 -14.57
N LYS A 37 5.21 -4.13 -15.85
CA LYS A 37 6.36 -4.92 -16.28
C LYS A 37 7.63 -4.15 -15.95
N GLU A 38 8.32 -4.57 -14.89
CA GLU A 38 9.63 -4.05 -14.50
C GLU A 38 10.68 -4.39 -15.56
N THR A 39 10.82 -3.48 -16.52
CA THR A 39 11.88 -3.51 -17.53
C THR A 39 12.65 -2.21 -17.45
N SER A 40 13.94 -2.25 -17.79
CA SER A 40 14.79 -1.05 -17.79
C SER A 40 14.17 0.10 -18.60
N LYS A 41 13.54 -0.20 -19.74
CA LYS A 41 12.87 0.80 -20.57
C LYS A 41 11.70 1.46 -19.83
N ASN A 42 10.80 0.67 -19.23
CA ASN A 42 9.63 1.20 -18.54
C ASN A 42 10.02 2.01 -17.30
N GLU A 43 11.04 1.55 -16.55
CA GLU A 43 11.55 2.28 -15.40
C GLU A 43 12.15 3.64 -15.80
N ILE A 44 12.97 3.66 -16.84
CA ILE A 44 13.58 4.89 -17.35
C ILE A 44 12.48 5.86 -17.81
N THR A 45 11.53 5.39 -18.62
CA THR A 45 10.43 6.21 -19.12
C THR A 45 9.61 6.81 -17.97
N PHE A 46 9.28 6.02 -16.94
CA PHE A 46 8.56 6.54 -15.79
C PHE A 46 9.38 7.60 -15.02
N ARG A 47 10.66 7.33 -14.77
CA ARG A 47 11.56 8.28 -14.09
C ARG A 47 11.71 9.59 -14.87
N GLU A 48 11.70 9.53 -16.21
CA GLU A 48 11.73 10.73 -17.06
C GLU A 48 10.47 11.58 -16.86
N TYR A 49 9.27 10.97 -16.84
CA TYR A 49 8.03 11.69 -16.57
C TYR A 49 8.00 12.26 -15.14
N GLU A 50 8.39 11.47 -14.15
CA GLU A 50 8.46 11.90 -12.75
C GLU A 50 9.39 13.10 -12.60
N SER A 51 10.59 13.04 -13.19
CA SER A 51 11.57 14.12 -13.17
C SER A 51 11.08 15.38 -13.88
N ALA A 52 10.42 15.24 -15.04
CA ALA A 52 9.86 16.37 -15.77
C ALA A 52 8.76 17.07 -14.96
N CYS A 53 7.91 16.30 -14.28
CA CYS A 53 6.85 16.84 -13.41
C CYS A 53 7.41 17.48 -12.14
N ASP A 54 8.42 16.87 -11.52
CA ASP A 54 9.08 17.41 -10.32
C ASP A 54 9.76 18.76 -10.58
N GLN A 55 10.37 18.92 -11.76
CA GLN A 55 11.02 20.16 -12.19
C GLN A 55 10.04 21.18 -12.81
N SER A 56 8.77 20.81 -13.00
CA SER A 56 7.77 21.72 -13.55
C SER A 56 7.48 22.87 -12.58
N SER A 57 7.14 24.05 -13.12
CA SER A 57 6.77 25.20 -12.29
C SER A 57 5.56 24.95 -11.38
N ARG A 58 4.74 23.92 -11.68
CA ARG A 58 3.59 23.51 -10.87
C ARG A 58 4.02 22.90 -9.54
N CYS A 59 5.03 22.03 -9.54
CA CYS A 59 5.46 21.30 -8.35
C CYS A 59 6.74 21.88 -7.72
N ALA A 60 7.54 22.64 -8.47
CA ALA A 60 8.80 23.21 -8.00
C ALA A 60 8.64 24.23 -6.85
N THR A 61 7.46 24.82 -6.66
CA THR A 61 7.18 25.76 -5.57
C THR A 61 6.63 25.09 -4.30
N ILE A 62 6.41 23.78 -4.34
CA ILE A 62 5.88 23.02 -3.20
C ILE A 62 7.07 22.49 -2.42
N ASP A 63 7.03 22.67 -1.10
CA ASP A 63 8.06 22.14 -0.20
C ASP A 63 8.16 20.61 -0.32
N ASP A 64 9.37 20.09 -0.14
CA ASP A 64 9.64 18.65 -0.21
C ASP A 64 8.79 17.86 0.80
N GLY A 65 8.40 16.64 0.42
CA GLY A 65 7.56 15.75 1.24
C GLY A 65 6.30 15.28 0.50
N ILE A 66 5.27 14.88 1.25
CA ILE A 66 4.07 14.26 0.66
C ILE A 66 3.29 15.20 -0.27
N GLY A 67 3.28 16.50 0.00
CA GLY A 67 2.62 17.49 -0.85
C GLY A 67 3.26 17.57 -2.25
N ARG A 68 4.60 17.52 -2.31
CA ARG A 68 5.34 17.48 -3.57
C ARG A 68 5.12 16.16 -4.30
N THR A 69 5.20 15.03 -3.60
CA THR A 69 4.90 13.71 -4.17
C THR A 69 3.49 13.65 -4.78
N ARG A 70 2.48 14.18 -4.08
CA ARG A 70 1.11 14.29 -4.57
C ARG A 70 1.03 15.08 -5.87
N CYS A 71 1.66 16.27 -5.90
CA CYS A 71 1.70 17.10 -7.10
C CYS A 71 2.33 16.38 -8.29
N VAL A 72 3.46 15.70 -8.06
CA VAL A 72 4.18 14.98 -9.12
C VAL A 72 3.34 13.82 -9.64
N ARG A 73 2.71 13.02 -8.78
CA ARG A 73 1.84 11.91 -9.21
C ARG A 73 0.63 12.42 -10.00
N GLU A 74 -0.02 13.48 -9.55
CA GLU A 74 -1.13 14.10 -10.29
C GLU A 74 -0.66 14.75 -11.60
N CYS A 75 0.58 15.23 -11.68
CA CYS A 75 1.18 15.72 -12.92
C CYS A 75 1.49 14.61 -13.92
N VAL A 76 2.08 13.49 -13.46
CA VAL A 76 2.46 12.36 -14.31
C VAL A 76 1.24 11.78 -15.00
N SER A 77 0.17 11.54 -14.23
CA SER A 77 -1.10 11.08 -14.78
C SER A 77 -2.27 11.48 -13.88
N PRO A 78 -3.04 12.52 -14.24
CA PRO A 78 -4.18 12.96 -13.45
C PRO A 78 -5.26 11.88 -13.28
N SER A 79 -5.51 11.08 -14.32
CA SER A 79 -6.51 10.01 -14.29
C SER A 79 -6.08 8.89 -13.35
N CYS A 80 -4.84 8.42 -13.45
CA CYS A 80 -4.34 7.35 -12.58
C CYS A 80 -4.25 7.80 -11.13
N TYR A 81 -3.90 9.08 -10.90
CA TYR A 81 -3.88 9.63 -9.55
C TYR A 81 -5.28 9.59 -8.93
N GLN A 82 -6.30 10.00 -9.69
CA GLN A 82 -7.69 9.97 -9.23
C GLN A 82 -8.19 8.55 -8.95
N GLU A 83 -7.77 7.58 -9.75
CA GLU A 83 -8.22 6.20 -9.60
C GLU A 83 -7.54 5.49 -8.43
N ILE A 84 -6.25 5.74 -8.20
CA ILE A 84 -5.44 4.99 -7.23
C ILE A 84 -5.35 5.67 -5.85
N TYR A 85 -5.38 7.00 -5.80
CA TYR A 85 -5.10 7.76 -4.56
C TYR A 85 -6.24 8.65 -4.08
N LYS A 86 -7.27 8.94 -4.89
CA LYS A 86 -8.33 9.91 -4.49
C LYS A 86 -9.18 9.45 -3.30
N PHE A 87 -9.40 8.14 -3.18
CA PHE A 87 -10.23 7.58 -2.12
C PHE A 87 -9.49 7.46 -0.79
N ASP A 88 -8.15 7.39 -0.85
CA ASP A 88 -7.26 7.24 0.28
C ASP A 88 -5.92 7.88 -0.08
N GLU A 89 -5.75 9.17 0.27
CA GLU A 89 -4.55 9.92 -0.10
C GLU A 89 -3.34 9.43 0.70
N LEU A 90 -2.14 9.51 0.10
CA LEU A 90 -0.91 9.16 0.81
C LEU A 90 -0.69 10.07 2.02
N GLU A 91 -0.35 9.45 3.15
CA GLU A 91 0.03 10.12 4.39
C GLU A 91 1.55 10.17 4.59
N GLU A 92 2.02 11.13 5.38
CA GLU A 92 3.44 11.27 5.68
C GLU A 92 3.94 10.07 6.51
N GLY A 93 4.96 9.36 6.01
CA GLY A 93 5.49 8.16 6.63
C GLY A 93 4.78 6.85 6.24
N GLU A 94 3.76 6.90 5.38
CA GLU A 94 3.13 5.71 4.80
C GLU A 94 4.03 5.07 3.73
N ILE A 95 3.99 3.73 3.62
CA ILE A 95 4.65 3.00 2.54
C ILE A 95 3.65 2.87 1.37
N ASP A 96 3.97 3.47 0.24
CA ASP A 96 3.13 3.39 -0.96
C ASP A 96 3.27 2.02 -1.68
N VAL A 97 2.38 1.09 -1.33
CA VAL A 97 2.28 -0.23 -1.98
C VAL A 97 1.63 -0.16 -3.37
N ARG A 98 0.98 0.95 -3.72
CA ARG A 98 0.20 1.13 -4.96
C ARG A 98 1.04 1.62 -6.13
N LEU A 99 2.27 2.08 -5.85
CA LEU A 99 3.16 2.69 -6.83
C LEU A 99 3.39 1.81 -8.08
N ASN A 100 3.41 0.49 -7.94
CA ASN A 100 3.54 -0.40 -9.10
C ASN A 100 2.36 -0.27 -10.04
N SER A 101 1.14 -0.34 -9.52
CA SER A 101 -0.05 -0.17 -10.35
C SER A 101 -0.15 1.25 -10.92
N PHE A 102 0.27 2.27 -10.16
CA PHE A 102 0.35 3.63 -10.70
C PHE A 102 1.32 3.76 -11.88
N ARG A 103 2.47 3.07 -11.85
CA ARG A 103 3.46 3.06 -12.94
C ARG A 103 2.98 2.38 -14.22
N ALA A 104 2.00 1.49 -14.12
CA ALA A 104 1.42 0.76 -15.26
C ALA A 104 0.23 1.47 -15.89
N CYS A 105 -0.27 2.49 -15.21
CA CYS A 105 -1.24 3.46 -15.67
C CYS A 105 -0.46 4.69 -16.21
#